data_AF-A0A0J5TA11-F1
#
_entry.id   AF-A0A0J5TA11-F1
#
_cell.length_a   1.000
_cell.length_b   1.000
_cell.length_c   1.000
_cell.angle_alpha   90.00
_cell.angle_beta   90.00
_cell.angle_gamma   90.00
#
_symmetry.space_group_name_H-M   'P 1'
#
loop_
_entity.id
_entity.type
_entity.pdbx_description
1 polymer ?
#
loop_
_entity_poly.entity_id
_entity_poly.type
_entity_poly.pdbx_seq_one_letter_code
_entity_poly.pdbx_strand_id
1 'polypeptide(L)'
;MSSNRQDAWNQDEDVLLAEVVLRYIREGGTQLQAFEEVGKKLSRTSAACGFRWNSFVRKQYKSGIELAKNQRKQTKRGAPPAKKEASPEVEQIKEATDLSVESIIHYLQRAEESVRHEEEIRSENQKLLHQIDQLQEKMKEIETQLYNYESKYSLLEEDHKSLLAIFEKARKMALLQGNEDKVKFQMDKNGNLQRLNK
;
A
#
# COMPACT_ATOMS: atom_id res chain seq x y z
N MET A 1 11.68 -22.57 21.97
CA MET A 1 11.68 -21.47 20.98
C MET A 1 10.24 -21.05 20.77
N SER A 2 9.79 -20.03 21.50
CA SER A 2 8.41 -19.55 21.40
C SER A 2 8.22 -18.83 20.07
N SER A 3 7.62 -19.52 19.11
CA SER A 3 7.25 -18.97 17.81
C SER A 3 6.18 -17.90 18.00
N ASN A 4 6.55 -16.63 17.87
CA ASN A 4 5.60 -15.52 17.82
C ASN A 4 4.60 -15.77 16.68
N ARG A 5 3.36 -16.11 17.04
CA ARG A 5 2.29 -16.38 16.09
C ARG A 5 1.82 -15.06 15.47
N GLN A 6 2.12 -14.85 14.19
CA GLN A 6 1.59 -13.71 13.44
C GLN A 6 0.18 -14.02 12.95
N ASP A 7 -0.84 -13.60 13.71
CA ASP A 7 -2.23 -13.93 13.42
C ASP A 7 -2.89 -13.02 12.36
N ALA A 8 -2.41 -11.79 12.21
CA ALA A 8 -2.96 -10.84 11.24
C ALA A 8 -2.10 -10.77 9.97
N TRP A 9 -2.75 -10.64 8.82
CA TRP A 9 -2.11 -10.33 7.53
C TRP A 9 -2.18 -8.83 7.27
N ASN A 10 -1.10 -8.25 6.73
CA ASN A 10 -1.07 -6.85 6.31
C ASN A 10 -1.17 -6.72 4.77
N GLN A 11 -1.37 -5.49 4.29
CA GLN A 11 -1.53 -5.22 2.86
C GLN A 11 -0.25 -5.49 2.07
N ASP A 12 0.93 -5.23 2.64
CA ASP A 12 2.22 -5.44 1.97
C ASP A 12 2.53 -6.93 1.78
N GLU A 13 2.16 -7.76 2.76
CA GLU A 13 2.22 -9.22 2.70
C GLU A 13 1.29 -9.76 1.60
N ASP A 14 0.09 -9.19 1.46
CA ASP A 14 -0.84 -9.56 0.40
C ASP A 14 -0.33 -9.14 -0.99
N VAL A 15 0.28 -7.97 -1.11
CA VAL A 15 0.93 -7.50 -2.35
C VAL A 15 2.08 -8.43 -2.73
N LEU A 16 2.96 -8.77 -1.79
CA LEU A 16 4.07 -9.69 -2.03
C LEU A 16 3.57 -11.08 -2.45
N LEU A 17 2.54 -11.61 -1.77
CA LEU A 17 1.93 -12.88 -2.12
C LEU A 17 1.35 -12.84 -3.55
N ALA A 18 0.69 -11.73 -3.92
CA ALA A 18 0.14 -11.56 -5.26
C ALA A 18 1.22 -11.50 -6.34
N GLU A 19 2.26 -10.71 -6.13
CA GLU A 19 3.36 -10.54 -7.09
C GLU A 19 4.03 -11.88 -7.41
N VAL A 20 4.42 -12.62 -6.37
CA VAL A 20 5.11 -13.91 -6.54
C VAL A 20 4.20 -14.92 -7.22
N VAL A 21 2.93 -15.04 -6.80
CA VAL A 21 2.01 -16.00 -7.43
C VAL A 21 1.73 -15.65 -8.90
N LEU A 22 1.55 -14.38 -9.23
CA LEU A 22 1.35 -13.94 -10.62
C LEU A 22 2.59 -14.18 -11.48
N ARG A 23 3.79 -13.98 -10.94
CA ARG A 23 5.05 -14.31 -11.61
C ARG A 23 5.13 -15.80 -11.95
N TYR A 24 4.87 -16.68 -10.97
CA TYR A 24 4.82 -18.13 -11.20
C TYR A 24 3.76 -18.54 -12.22
N ILE A 25 2.61 -17.86 -12.27
CA ILE A 25 1.58 -18.11 -13.29
C ILE A 25 2.10 -17.77 -14.69
N ARG A 26 2.81 -16.65 -14.88
CA ARG A 26 3.41 -16.27 -16.18
C ARG A 26 4.49 -17.25 -16.63
N GLU A 27 5.40 -17.57 -15.73
CA GLU A 27 6.54 -18.47 -15.97
C GLU A 27 6.10 -19.94 -16.08
N GLY A 28 4.88 -20.24 -15.68
CA GLY A 28 4.28 -21.56 -15.77
C GLY A 28 4.64 -22.51 -14.63
N GLY A 29 5.21 -22.00 -13.54
CA GLY A 29 5.43 -22.73 -12.32
C GLY A 29 4.14 -22.98 -11.52
N THR A 30 4.28 -23.68 -10.40
CA THR A 30 3.13 -24.09 -9.58
C THR A 30 2.84 -23.08 -8.46
N GLN A 31 1.57 -22.97 -8.06
CA GLN A 31 1.19 -22.14 -6.91
C GLN A 31 1.85 -22.62 -5.61
N LEU A 32 2.11 -23.92 -5.48
CA LEU A 32 2.79 -24.48 -4.31
C LEU A 32 4.22 -23.95 -4.16
N GLN A 33 4.96 -23.84 -5.27
CA GLN A 33 6.31 -23.25 -5.26
C GLN A 33 6.26 -21.77 -4.91
N ALA A 34 5.27 -21.02 -5.45
CA ALA A 34 5.06 -19.63 -5.09
C ALA A 34 4.76 -19.47 -3.58
N PHE A 35 3.91 -20.32 -3.01
CA PHE A 35 3.59 -20.27 -1.57
C PHE A 35 4.76 -20.66 -0.69
N GLU A 36 5.62 -21.58 -1.14
CA GLU A 36 6.85 -21.92 -0.41
C GLU A 36 7.84 -20.77 -0.40
N GLU A 37 8.02 -20.08 -1.53
CA GLU A 37 8.90 -18.91 -1.61
C GLU A 37 8.38 -17.77 -0.71
N VAL A 38 7.09 -17.45 -0.80
CA VAL A 38 6.48 -16.39 0.03
C VAL A 38 6.50 -16.77 1.50
N GLY A 39 6.24 -18.04 1.83
CA GLY A 39 6.30 -18.54 3.20
C GLY A 39 7.68 -18.34 3.82
N LYS A 40 8.75 -18.64 3.08
CA LYS A 40 10.14 -18.39 3.53
C LYS A 40 10.40 -16.89 3.75
N LYS A 41 9.91 -16.02 2.87
CA LYS A 41 10.10 -14.57 2.97
C LYS A 41 9.35 -13.94 4.14
N LEU A 42 8.10 -14.35 4.37
CA LEU A 42 7.24 -13.82 5.42
C LEU A 42 7.37 -14.56 6.76
N SER A 43 8.28 -15.54 6.86
CA SER A 43 8.37 -16.44 8.01
C SER A 43 7.03 -17.13 8.36
N ARG A 44 6.24 -17.46 7.33
CA ARG A 44 4.92 -18.13 7.44
C ARG A 44 4.95 -19.50 6.75
N THR A 45 3.99 -20.37 7.07
CA THR A 45 3.88 -21.67 6.39
C THR A 45 3.29 -21.52 4.99
N SER A 46 3.70 -22.38 4.05
CA SER A 46 3.13 -22.41 2.69
C SER A 46 1.61 -22.63 2.70
N ALA A 47 1.10 -23.40 3.68
CA ALA A 47 -0.33 -23.62 3.88
C ALA A 47 -1.07 -22.33 4.28
N ALA A 48 -0.49 -21.50 5.16
CA ALA A 48 -1.06 -20.20 5.53
C ALA A 48 -1.11 -19.25 4.33
N CYS A 49 -0.06 -19.21 3.51
CA CYS A 49 -0.03 -18.42 2.27
C CYS A 49 -1.12 -18.87 1.29
N GLY A 50 -1.31 -20.19 1.14
CA GLY A 50 -2.37 -20.75 0.32
C GLY A 50 -3.77 -20.40 0.82
N PHE A 51 -4.00 -20.43 2.13
CA PHE A 51 -5.29 -20.04 2.72
C PHE A 51 -5.59 -18.55 2.49
N ARG A 52 -4.60 -17.67 2.73
CA ARG A 52 -4.75 -16.22 2.47
C ARG A 52 -5.02 -15.92 1.01
N TRP A 53 -4.28 -16.59 0.11
CA TRP A 53 -4.48 -16.48 -1.32
C TRP A 53 -5.91 -16.82 -1.73
N ASN A 54 -6.41 -18.00 -1.33
CA ASN A 54 -7.72 -18.48 -1.75
C ASN A 54 -8.89 -17.70 -1.13
N SER A 55 -8.74 -17.23 0.11
CA SER A 55 -9.82 -16.55 0.86
C SER A 55 -9.99 -15.08 0.44
N PHE A 56 -8.90 -14.37 0.19
CA PHE A 56 -8.90 -12.91 0.00
C PHE A 56 -8.17 -12.46 -1.27
N VAL A 57 -6.86 -12.69 -1.37
CA VAL A 57 -6.00 -12.08 -2.41
C VAL A 57 -6.44 -12.48 -3.83
N ARG A 58 -6.78 -13.75 -4.06
CA ARG A 58 -7.25 -14.23 -5.38
C ARG A 58 -8.50 -13.50 -5.86
N LYS A 59 -9.36 -13.03 -4.96
CA LYS A 59 -10.59 -12.29 -5.31
C LYS A 59 -10.29 -10.86 -5.70
N GLN A 60 -9.29 -10.23 -5.09
CA GLN A 60 -8.85 -8.88 -5.40
C GLN A 60 -8.07 -8.81 -6.72
N TYR A 61 -7.22 -9.80 -7.00
CA TYR A 61 -6.32 -9.79 -8.16
C TYR A 61 -6.85 -10.61 -9.37
N LYS A 62 -8.17 -10.68 -9.57
CA LYS A 62 -8.78 -11.46 -10.68
C LYS A 62 -8.26 -11.04 -12.05
N SER A 63 -8.24 -9.75 -12.34
CA SER A 63 -7.73 -9.18 -13.60
C SER A 63 -6.25 -9.52 -13.82
N GLY A 64 -5.43 -9.40 -12.76
CA GLY A 64 -4.01 -9.77 -12.81
C GLY A 64 -3.78 -11.25 -13.13
N ILE A 65 -4.62 -12.15 -12.59
CA ILE A 65 -4.55 -13.58 -12.87
C ILE A 65 -4.88 -13.87 -14.34
N GLU A 66 -5.88 -13.20 -14.91
CA GLU A 66 -6.25 -13.35 -16.32
C GLU A 66 -5.13 -12.88 -17.24
N LEU A 67 -4.55 -11.72 -16.96
CA LEU A 67 -3.42 -11.17 -17.70
C LEU A 67 -2.20 -12.11 -17.62
N ALA A 68 -1.85 -12.61 -16.43
CA ALA A 68 -0.75 -13.55 -16.25
C ALA A 68 -0.95 -14.87 -17.01
N LYS A 69 -2.19 -15.39 -17.05
CA LYS A 69 -2.54 -16.58 -17.84
C LYS A 69 -2.46 -16.33 -19.34
N ASN A 70 -2.91 -15.16 -19.80
CA ASN A 70 -2.81 -14.76 -21.20
C ASN A 70 -1.34 -14.65 -21.64
N GLN A 71 -0.49 -14.06 -20.81
CA GLN A 71 0.95 -13.99 -21.06
C GLN A 71 1.57 -15.39 -21.12
N ARG A 72 1.28 -16.29 -20.17
CA ARG A 72 1.73 -17.70 -20.26
C ARG A 72 1.33 -18.36 -21.57
N LYS A 73 0.10 -18.13 -22.03
CA LYS A 73 -0.43 -18.68 -23.29
C LYS A 73 0.29 -18.11 -24.50
N GLN A 74 0.64 -16.82 -24.50
CA GLN A 74 1.43 -16.20 -25.56
C GLN A 74 2.87 -16.73 -25.58
N THR A 75 3.54 -16.82 -24.42
CA THR A 75 4.90 -17.39 -24.32
C THR A 75 4.93 -18.85 -24.76
N LYS A 76 3.90 -19.64 -24.42
CA LYS A 76 3.79 -21.04 -24.86
C LYS A 76 3.46 -21.19 -26.35
N ARG A 77 2.87 -20.17 -26.99
CA ARG A 77 2.62 -20.15 -28.44
C ARG A 77 3.83 -19.67 -29.26
N GLY A 78 4.75 -18.92 -28.64
CA GLY A 78 6.03 -18.52 -29.22
C GLY A 78 7.18 -19.51 -29.00
N ALA A 79 6.96 -20.60 -28.25
CA ALA A 79 7.97 -21.63 -27.98
C ALA A 79 7.60 -22.93 -28.73
N PRO A 80 8.44 -23.42 -29.66
CA PRO A 80 8.31 -24.78 -30.19
C PRO A 80 8.42 -25.78 -29.02
N PRO A 81 7.72 -26.94 -29.07
CA PRO A 81 7.75 -27.89 -27.98
C PRO A 81 9.15 -28.53 -27.87
N ALA A 82 9.89 -28.18 -26.82
CA ALA A 82 11.17 -28.80 -26.51
C ALA A 82 10.99 -30.27 -26.13
N LYS A 83 11.22 -31.17 -27.09
CA LYS A 83 11.57 -32.57 -26.83
C LYS A 83 13.04 -32.62 -26.42
N LYS A 84 13.32 -33.42 -25.39
CA LYS A 84 14.67 -33.75 -24.93
C LYS A 84 15.44 -34.50 -26.02
N GLU A 85 16.67 -34.03 -26.23
CA GLU A 85 17.88 -34.74 -26.71
C GLU A 85 17.77 -35.64 -27.95
N ALA A 86 18.20 -35.11 -29.11
CA ALA A 86 19.12 -35.76 -30.05
C ALA A 86 19.48 -34.81 -31.22
N SER A 87 20.78 -34.55 -31.41
CA SER A 87 21.48 -34.05 -32.62
C SER A 87 21.09 -32.70 -33.27
N PRO A 88 22.05 -31.89 -33.73
CA PRO A 88 21.77 -30.63 -34.42
C PRO A 88 21.48 -30.93 -35.90
N GLU A 89 20.20 -30.99 -36.27
CA GLU A 89 19.82 -30.84 -37.66
C GLU A 89 19.37 -29.41 -37.87
N VAL A 90 20.17 -28.70 -38.66
CA VAL A 90 19.98 -27.33 -39.09
C VAL A 90 18.64 -27.25 -39.84
N GLU A 91 17.61 -26.73 -39.18
CA GLU A 91 16.39 -26.32 -39.87
C GLU A 91 16.75 -25.18 -40.82
N GLN A 92 16.88 -25.58 -42.08
CA GLN A 92 17.09 -24.74 -43.24
C GLN A 92 16.07 -23.60 -43.22
N ILE A 93 16.58 -22.39 -43.07
CA ILE A 93 16.00 -21.21 -43.70
C ILE A 93 15.97 -21.55 -45.20
N LYS A 94 14.82 -22.03 -45.68
CA LYS A 94 14.57 -22.13 -47.12
C LYS A 94 14.37 -20.72 -47.66
N GLU A 95 15.49 -20.05 -47.89
CA GLU A 95 15.58 -19.05 -48.95
C GLU A 95 15.45 -19.80 -50.28
N ALA A 96 14.20 -19.91 -50.74
CA ALA A 96 13.88 -20.05 -52.14
C ALA A 96 12.67 -19.16 -52.40
N THR A 97 13.01 -17.97 -52.87
CA THR A 97 12.18 -17.02 -53.63
C THR A 97 10.92 -17.65 -54.22
N ASP A 98 9.79 -17.38 -53.58
CA ASP A 98 8.62 -16.93 -54.30
C ASP A 98 8.10 -15.71 -53.52
N LEU A 99 8.75 -14.56 -53.76
CA LEU A 99 8.28 -13.26 -53.28
C LEU A 99 7.00 -12.93 -54.04
N SER A 100 5.93 -13.62 -53.67
CA SER A 100 4.60 -13.29 -54.14
C SER A 100 4.27 -11.88 -53.69
N VAL A 101 3.73 -11.08 -54.60
CA VAL A 101 3.24 -9.73 -54.31
C VAL A 101 2.28 -9.76 -53.11
N GLU A 102 1.51 -10.85 -52.94
CA GLU A 102 0.63 -11.09 -51.81
C GLU A 102 1.38 -11.20 -50.46
N SER A 103 2.54 -11.85 -50.45
CA SER A 103 3.39 -11.99 -49.25
C SER A 103 4.02 -10.66 -48.85
N ILE A 104 4.38 -9.83 -49.84
CA ILE A 104 4.88 -8.47 -49.61
C ILE A 104 3.75 -7.57 -49.07
N ILE A 105 2.55 -7.66 -49.63
CA ILE A 105 1.37 -6.91 -49.16
C ILE A 105 1.06 -7.25 -47.70
N HIS A 106 1.01 -8.54 -47.34
CA HIS A 106 0.78 -8.96 -45.96
C HIS A 106 1.87 -8.48 -45.00
N TYR A 107 3.14 -8.48 -45.42
CA TYR A 107 4.23 -7.95 -44.61
C TYR A 107 4.11 -6.44 -44.40
N LEU A 108 3.81 -5.68 -45.46
CA LEU A 108 3.65 -4.22 -45.38
C LEU A 108 2.44 -3.82 -44.54
N GLN A 109 1.31 -4.53 -44.66
CA GLN A 109 0.13 -4.33 -43.80
C GLN A 109 0.46 -4.59 -42.32
N ARG A 110 1.18 -5.67 -42.04
CA ARG A 110 1.62 -5.97 -40.67
C ARG A 110 2.61 -4.93 -40.14
N ALA A 111 3.49 -4.40 -40.99
CA ALA A 111 4.41 -3.34 -40.63
C ALA A 111 3.65 -2.03 -40.34
N GLU A 112 2.63 -1.69 -41.14
CA GLU A 112 1.76 -0.54 -40.91
C GLU A 112 1.00 -0.66 -39.58
N GLU A 113 0.40 -1.83 -39.32
CA GLU A 113 -0.26 -2.12 -38.04
C GLU A 113 0.71 -2.01 -36.86
N SER A 114 1.94 -2.48 -37.02
CA SER A 114 2.98 -2.39 -35.99
C SER A 114 3.34 -0.93 -35.68
N VAL A 115 3.46 -0.07 -36.71
CA VAL A 115 3.76 1.35 -36.53
C VAL A 115 2.60 2.07 -35.83
N ARG A 116 1.35 1.80 -36.23
CA ARG A 116 0.17 2.38 -35.57
C ARG A 116 0.09 1.95 -34.10
N HIS A 117 0.33 0.68 -33.81
CA HIS A 117 0.31 0.17 -32.45
C HIS A 117 1.43 0.78 -31.59
N GLU A 118 2.61 0.99 -32.17
CA GLU A 118 3.71 1.66 -31.47
C GLU A 118 3.37 3.13 -31.13
N GLU A 119 2.69 3.83 -32.04
CA GLU A 119 2.23 5.20 -31.80
C GLU A 119 1.11 5.28 -30.74
N GLU A 120 0.19 4.31 -30.72
CA GLU A 120 -0.81 4.16 -29.65
C GLU A 120 -0.14 3.92 -28.30
N ILE A 121 0.80 2.96 -28.22
CA ILE A 121 1.57 2.68 -27.00
C ILE A 121 2.33 3.93 -26.55
N ARG A 122 2.90 4.70 -27.48
CA ARG A 122 3.63 5.93 -27.16
C ARG A 122 2.71 7.00 -26.60
N SER A 123 1.53 7.18 -27.20
CA SER A 123 0.49 8.09 -26.72
C SER A 123 -0.02 7.70 -25.33
N GLU A 124 -0.24 6.41 -25.09
CA GLU A 124 -0.65 5.90 -23.79
C GLU A 124 0.45 6.09 -22.74
N ASN A 125 1.71 5.81 -23.07
CA ASN A 125 2.84 6.09 -22.18
C ASN A 125 2.93 7.57 -21.81
N GLN A 126 2.74 8.49 -22.76
CA GLN A 126 2.71 9.92 -22.46
C GLN A 126 1.56 10.30 -21.52
N LYS A 127 0.36 9.74 -21.72
CA LYS A 127 -0.79 9.95 -20.82
C LYS A 127 -0.52 9.42 -19.42
N LEU A 128 0.07 8.21 -19.32
CA LEU A 128 0.43 7.60 -18.05
C LEU A 128 1.49 8.43 -17.31
N LEU A 129 2.51 8.92 -18.01
CA LEU A 129 3.51 9.81 -17.45
C LEU A 129 2.87 11.09 -16.89
N HIS A 130 1.93 11.70 -17.62
CA HIS A 130 1.22 12.88 -17.12
C HIS A 130 0.35 12.57 -15.90
N GLN A 131 -0.31 11.41 -15.86
CA GLN A 131 -1.08 10.98 -14.68
C GLN A 131 -0.19 10.75 -13.46
N ILE A 132 0.99 10.16 -13.66
CA ILE A 132 1.98 9.98 -12.58
C ILE A 132 2.39 11.34 -12.01
N ASP A 133 2.69 12.31 -12.88
CA ASP A 133 3.08 13.67 -12.47
C ASP A 133 1.96 14.37 -11.68
N GLN A 134 0.72 14.32 -12.17
CA GLN A 134 -0.45 14.85 -11.46
C GLN A 134 -0.69 14.18 -10.11
N LEU A 135 -0.50 12.86 -10.02
CA LEU A 135 -0.66 12.13 -8.77
C LEU A 135 0.44 12.49 -7.78
N GLN A 136 1.69 12.65 -8.24
CA GLN A 136 2.81 13.09 -7.42
C GLN A 136 2.59 14.50 -6.87
N GLU A 137 2.09 15.43 -7.69
CA GLU A 137 1.76 16.78 -7.26
C GLU A 137 0.66 16.79 -6.18
N LYS A 138 -0.41 16.00 -6.39
CA LYS A 138 -1.47 15.83 -5.38
C LYS A 138 -0.98 15.18 -4.10
N MET A 139 -0.09 14.19 -4.20
CA MET A 139 0.52 13.58 -3.01
C MET A 139 1.27 14.64 -2.20
N LYS A 140 2.11 15.44 -2.86
CA LYS A 140 2.86 16.51 -2.20
C LYS A 140 1.93 17.58 -1.58
N GLU A 141 0.84 17.91 -2.24
CA GLU A 141 -0.16 18.84 -1.73
C GLU A 141 -0.84 18.29 -0.46
N ILE A 142 -1.26 17.02 -0.49
CA ILE A 142 -1.89 16.35 0.65
C ILE A 142 -0.89 16.23 1.82
N GLU A 143 0.36 15.87 1.57
CA GLU A 143 1.42 15.82 2.59
C GLU A 143 1.61 17.18 3.25
N THR A 144 1.62 18.26 2.47
CA THR A 144 1.74 19.63 3.00
C THR A 144 0.51 20.00 3.84
N GLN A 145 -0.69 19.63 3.39
CA GLN A 145 -1.91 19.86 4.18
C GLN A 145 -1.87 19.07 5.49
N LEU A 146 -1.44 17.82 5.45
CA LEU A 146 -1.34 16.95 6.63
C LEU A 146 -0.36 17.54 7.64
N TYR A 147 0.82 17.98 7.20
CA TYR A 147 1.78 18.70 8.04
C TYR A 147 1.16 19.96 8.69
N ASN A 148 0.42 20.76 7.92
CA ASN A 148 -0.25 21.94 8.44
C ASN A 148 -1.32 21.59 9.49
N TYR A 149 -2.09 20.52 9.29
CA TYR A 149 -3.08 20.06 10.27
C TYR A 149 -2.43 19.50 11.53
N GLU A 150 -1.34 18.74 11.41
CA GLU A 150 -0.57 18.25 12.55
C GLU A 150 0.00 19.40 13.38
N SER A 151 0.56 20.42 12.73
CA SER A 151 1.05 21.62 13.41
C SER A 151 -0.07 22.36 14.15
N LYS A 152 -1.23 22.55 13.51
CA LYS A 152 -2.41 23.15 14.15
C LYS A 152 -2.93 22.33 15.33
N TYR A 153 -2.91 21.00 15.21
CA TYR A 153 -3.35 20.09 16.27
C TYR A 153 -2.39 20.15 17.46
N SER A 154 -1.08 20.14 17.21
CA SER A 154 -0.05 20.31 18.25
C SER A 154 -0.23 21.61 19.01
N LEU A 155 -0.44 22.72 18.31
CA LEU A 155 -0.69 24.02 18.94
C LEU A 155 -1.96 23.99 19.81
N LEU A 156 -3.05 23.40 19.30
CA LEU A 156 -4.29 23.26 20.06
C LEU A 156 -4.12 22.38 21.31
N GLU A 157 -3.30 21.33 21.22
CA GLU A 157 -2.98 20.47 22.36
C GLU A 157 -2.19 21.22 23.44
N GLU A 158 -1.23 22.05 23.04
CA GLU A 158 -0.46 22.93 23.94
C GLU A 158 -1.36 23.98 24.62
N ASP A 159 -2.25 24.62 23.85
CA ASP A 159 -3.23 25.57 24.38
C ASP A 159 -4.18 24.88 25.37
N HIS A 160 -4.66 23.68 25.05
CA HIS A 160 -5.52 22.89 25.92
C HIS A 160 -4.81 22.52 27.24
N LYS A 161 -3.54 22.09 27.19
CA LYS A 161 -2.72 21.84 28.39
C LYS A 161 -2.54 23.11 29.23
N SER A 162 -2.31 24.24 28.58
CA SER A 162 -2.16 25.53 29.24
C SER A 162 -3.44 25.96 29.95
N LEU A 163 -4.60 25.80 29.31
CA LEU A 163 -5.91 26.06 29.91
C LEU A 163 -6.16 25.16 31.12
N LEU A 164 -5.87 23.86 31.03
CA LEU A 164 -5.97 22.93 32.15
C LEU A 164 -5.09 23.35 33.33
N ALA A 165 -3.86 23.80 33.08
CA ALA A 165 -2.97 24.29 34.12
C ALA A 165 -3.52 25.57 34.79
N ILE A 166 -4.10 26.49 34.02
CA ILE A 166 -4.78 27.68 34.56
C ILE A 166 -5.98 27.28 35.42
N PHE A 167 -6.82 26.34 34.95
CA PHE A 167 -7.96 25.84 35.73
C PHE A 167 -7.50 25.16 37.02
N GLU A 168 -6.44 24.36 36.99
CA GLU A 168 -5.90 23.73 38.20
C GLU A 168 -5.35 24.76 39.18
N LYS A 169 -4.66 25.79 38.68
CA LYS A 169 -4.18 26.92 39.49
C LYS A 169 -5.32 27.72 40.11
N ALA A 170 -6.35 28.04 39.34
CA ALA A 170 -7.54 28.74 39.82
C ALA A 170 -8.29 27.91 40.88
N ARG A 171 -8.42 26.59 40.67
CA ARG A 171 -9.00 25.66 41.66
C ARG A 171 -8.21 25.65 42.96
N LYS A 172 -6.87 25.60 42.89
CA LYS A 172 -6.00 25.66 44.08
C LYS A 172 -6.16 26.99 44.83
N MET A 173 -6.17 28.12 44.12
CA MET A 173 -6.38 29.44 44.74
C MET A 173 -7.75 29.58 45.42
N ALA A 174 -8.83 29.12 44.78
CA ALA A 174 -10.17 29.14 45.37
C ALA A 174 -10.25 28.30 46.65
N LEU A 175 -9.56 27.15 46.69
CA LEU A 175 -9.49 26.30 47.87
C LEU A 175 -8.70 26.96 49.01
N LEU A 176 -7.63 27.71 48.69
CA LEU A 176 -6.82 28.44 49.66
C LEU A 176 -7.54 29.69 50.20
N GLN A 177 -8.22 30.47 49.35
CA GLN A 177 -9.00 31.65 49.77
C GLN A 177 -10.23 31.30 50.62
N GLY A 178 -10.81 30.12 50.46
CA GLY A 178 -11.92 29.66 51.32
C GLY A 178 -11.55 29.44 52.79
N ASN A 179 -10.27 29.49 53.15
CA ASN A 179 -9.77 29.25 54.50
C ASN A 179 -9.37 30.53 55.28
N GLU A 180 -9.25 31.69 54.64
CA GLU A 180 -8.74 32.91 55.30
C GLU A 180 -9.83 33.83 55.90
N ASP A 181 -11.11 33.69 55.53
CA ASP A 181 -12.17 34.64 55.95
C ASP A 181 -13.25 34.05 56.88
N LYS A 182 -12.86 33.48 58.02
CA LYS A 182 -13.79 33.27 59.15
C LYS A 182 -13.26 33.84 60.45
N VAL A 183 -13.17 35.16 60.52
CA VAL A 183 -13.01 35.87 61.80
C VAL A 183 -14.35 35.77 62.55
N LYS A 184 -14.40 34.95 63.61
CA LYS A 184 -15.57 34.89 64.51
C LYS A 184 -15.49 36.05 65.51
N PHE A 185 -16.55 36.84 65.55
CA PHE A 185 -16.75 37.87 66.56
C PHE A 185 -17.76 37.34 67.58
N GLN A 186 -17.50 37.57 68.87
CA GLN A 186 -18.45 37.28 69.93
C GLN A 186 -18.72 38.55 70.73
N MET A 187 -19.99 38.76 71.07
CA MET A 187 -20.43 39.91 71.85
C MET A 187 -20.29 39.60 73.34
N ASP A 188 -19.64 40.48 74.09
CA ASP A 188 -19.57 40.37 75.54
C ASP A 188 -20.90 40.78 76.21
N LYS A 189 -21.01 40.52 77.52
CA LYS A 189 -22.23 40.81 78.31
C LYS A 189 -22.56 42.30 78.39
N ASN A 190 -21.64 43.17 77.98
CA ASN A 190 -21.79 44.62 77.99
C ASN A 190 -22.09 45.17 76.58
N GLY A 191 -22.24 44.31 75.57
CA GLY A 191 -22.63 44.68 74.21
C GLY A 191 -21.48 45.06 73.28
N ASN A 192 -20.22 44.90 73.69
CA ASN A 192 -19.07 45.17 72.82
C ASN A 192 -18.65 43.90 72.05
N LEU A 193 -18.40 44.04 70.74
CA LEU A 193 -17.96 42.95 69.86
C LEU A 193 -16.43 42.86 69.87
N GLN A 194 -15.88 41.74 70.34
CA GLN A 194 -14.44 41.46 70.28
C GLN A 194 -14.12 40.41 69.22
N ARG A 195 -12.99 40.60 68.52
CA ARG A 195 -12.42 39.60 67.60
C ARG A 195 -11.83 38.46 68.42
N LEU A 196 -12.29 37.23 68.20
CA LEU A 196 -11.62 36.05 68.75
C LEU A 196 -10.40 35.74 67.88
N ASN A 197 -9.23 36.17 68.34
CA ASN A 197 -7.98 35.57 67.88
C ASN A 197 -7.75 34.28 68.67
N LYS A 198 -7.39 33.21 67.97
CA LYS A 198 -7.08 31.92 68.56
C LYS A 198 -5.84 31.99 69.45
#